data_AF-A0A2I4AM62-F1
#
_entry.id   AF-A0A2I4AM62-F1
#
_cell.length_a   1.000
_cell.length_b   1.000
_cell.length_c   1.000
_cell.angle_alpha   90.00
_cell.angle_beta   90.00
_cell.angle_gamma   90.00
#
_symmetry.space_group_name_H-M   'P 1'
#
loop_
_entity.id
_entity.type
_entity.pdbx_description
1 polymer ?
#
loop_
_entity_poly.entity_id
_entity_poly.type
_entity_poly.pdbx_seq_one_letter_code
_entity_poly.pdbx_strand_id
1 'polypeptide(L)'
;MYFLASEYLSCRKCKRKVISWSHGIISQLDIGHRVQFPCILTSKLACDFTVVSLMRQRGLGNSSSQIQRKLQERHTDVWLQKTVQYMTDFDGINSAVKVGLIRPVCFPSPPAMLPVPKHRWLMQVYAQDVLQRLDDIKATITSQFGRILKMDSTKKVTRKLAGKSLGTATWATNVGNEHGQVIMSVLTASEGFGLGPMIEGLIKRFTAAAVPRPEVLYVDRDCCGNSLLRRMFE
;
A
#
# COMPACT_ATOMS: atom_id res chain seq x y z
N MET A 1 -3.61 -12.79 9.78
CA MET A 1 -4.69 -12.67 8.78
C MET A 1 -5.93 -13.29 9.38
N TYR A 2 -7.02 -12.53 9.44
CA TYR A 2 -8.20 -12.93 10.19
C TYR A 2 -9.46 -12.72 9.35
N PHE A 3 -10.43 -13.62 9.50
CA PHE A 3 -11.80 -13.32 9.15
C PHE A 3 -12.32 -12.34 10.21
N LEU A 4 -12.79 -11.17 9.78
CA LEU A 4 -13.43 -10.24 10.68
C LEU A 4 -14.93 -10.53 10.68
N ALA A 5 -15.47 -10.90 11.83
CA ALA A 5 -16.91 -10.86 12.05
C ALA A 5 -17.30 -9.39 12.28
N SER A 6 -18.10 -8.83 11.39
CA SER A 6 -18.52 -7.43 11.44
C SER A 6 -19.94 -7.31 10.95
N GLU A 7 -20.68 -6.37 11.52
CA GLU A 7 -22.04 -6.07 11.12
C GLU A 7 -22.10 -5.48 9.71
N TYR A 8 -23.16 -5.81 8.97
CA TYR A 8 -23.45 -5.19 7.68
C TYR A 8 -24.48 -4.08 7.88
N LEU A 9 -24.06 -2.86 7.61
CA LEU A 9 -24.94 -1.69 7.55
C LEU A 9 -25.66 -1.66 6.20
N SER A 10 -26.93 -1.24 6.21
CA SER A 10 -27.72 -1.05 4.99
C SER A 10 -28.08 0.42 4.83
N CYS A 11 -27.73 1.02 3.69
CA CYS A 11 -28.14 2.38 3.40
C CYS A 11 -29.67 2.46 3.26
N ARG A 12 -30.33 3.33 4.06
CA ARG A 12 -31.79 3.47 4.02
C ARG A 12 -32.31 3.93 2.66
N LYS A 13 -31.53 4.76 1.94
CA LYS A 13 -31.88 5.31 0.62
C LYS A 13 -31.62 4.33 -0.53
N CYS A 14 -30.38 3.83 -0.70
CA CYS A 14 -30.00 3.00 -1.85
C CYS A 14 -29.99 1.48 -1.57
N LYS A 15 -30.32 1.05 -0.34
CA LYS A 15 -30.33 -0.37 0.11
C LYS A 15 -29.01 -1.12 -0.02
N ARG A 16 -27.92 -0.45 -0.40
CA ARG A 16 -26.58 -1.05 -0.51
C ARG A 16 -26.11 -1.49 0.88
N LYS A 17 -25.69 -2.76 0.96
CA LYS A 17 -25.04 -3.32 2.15
C LYS A 17 -23.57 -2.96 2.14
N VAL A 18 -23.08 -2.49 3.28
CA VAL A 18 -21.70 -2.08 3.48
C VAL A 18 -21.25 -2.61 4.84
N ILE A 19 -20.06 -3.17 4.94
CA ILE A 19 -19.49 -3.61 6.21
C ILE A 19 -19.29 -2.38 7.10
N SER A 20 -19.64 -2.46 8.39
CA SER A 20 -19.54 -1.32 9.32
C SER A 20 -18.11 -0.76 9.43
N TRP A 21 -17.09 -1.61 9.31
CA TRP A 21 -15.67 -1.24 9.23
C TRP A 21 -15.16 -0.89 7.81
N SER A 22 -16.06 -0.64 6.85
CA SER A 22 -15.60 -0.21 5.53
C SER A 22 -14.92 1.16 5.57
N HIS A 23 -13.93 1.37 4.71
CA HIS A 23 -13.23 2.66 4.63
C HIS A 23 -14.18 3.86 4.42
N GLY A 24 -15.24 3.68 3.63
CA GLY A 24 -16.22 4.75 3.39
C GLY A 24 -16.98 5.19 4.66
N ILE A 25 -17.07 4.33 5.67
CA ILE A 25 -17.65 4.67 6.98
C ILE A 25 -16.56 5.22 7.92
N ILE A 26 -15.43 4.52 8.02
CA ILE A 26 -14.33 4.91 8.91
C ILE A 26 -13.77 6.30 8.56
N SER A 27 -13.69 6.64 7.27
CA SER A 27 -13.23 7.96 6.80
C SER A 27 -14.15 9.13 7.17
N GLN A 28 -15.36 8.86 7.67
CA GLN A 28 -16.27 9.91 8.18
C GLN A 28 -15.99 10.25 9.65
N LEU A 29 -15.27 9.39 10.38
CA LEU A 29 -14.89 9.62 11.77
C LEU A 29 -13.72 10.60 11.86
N ASP A 30 -13.46 11.18 13.04
CA ASP A 30 -12.24 11.94 13.29
C ASP A 30 -11.01 11.02 13.40
N ILE A 31 -9.82 11.62 13.33
CA ILE A 31 -8.54 10.90 13.31
C ILE A 31 -8.37 10.00 14.54
N GLY A 32 -8.79 10.47 15.73
CA GLY A 32 -8.66 9.73 16.98
C GLY A 32 -9.46 8.43 17.01
N HIS A 33 -10.63 8.42 16.39
CA HIS A 33 -11.40 7.19 16.24
C HIS A 33 -10.89 6.31 15.09
N ARG A 34 -10.43 6.88 13.97
CA ARG A 34 -9.89 6.10 12.85
C ARG A 34 -8.74 5.18 13.25
N VAL A 35 -7.87 5.65 14.16
CA VAL A 35 -6.71 4.85 14.62
C VAL A 35 -7.10 3.65 15.48
N GLN A 36 -8.34 3.58 15.98
CA GLN A 36 -8.83 2.43 16.76
C GLN A 36 -9.17 1.22 15.88
N PHE A 37 -9.16 1.36 14.54
CA PHE A 37 -9.45 0.29 13.59
C PHE A 37 -8.11 -0.27 13.05
N PRO A 38 -7.61 -1.41 13.55
CA PRO A 38 -6.23 -1.85 13.32
C PRO A 38 -6.02 -2.59 11.99
N CYS A 39 -6.97 -2.54 11.05
CA CYS A 39 -6.88 -3.33 9.82
C CYS A 39 -7.54 -2.67 8.60
N ILE A 40 -7.06 -3.05 7.43
CA ILE A 40 -7.67 -2.74 6.13
C ILE A 40 -8.58 -3.88 5.72
N LEU A 41 -9.84 -3.54 5.42
CA LEU A 41 -10.82 -4.50 4.92
C LEU A 41 -10.81 -4.61 3.40
N THR A 42 -10.72 -5.84 2.93
CA THR A 42 -11.04 -6.23 1.55
C THR A 42 -12.39 -6.95 1.53
N SER A 43 -12.85 -7.37 0.34
CA SER A 43 -14.18 -8.00 0.18
C SER A 43 -14.39 -9.26 1.01
N LYS A 44 -13.34 -10.03 1.29
CA LYS A 44 -13.43 -11.32 2.02
C LYS A 44 -12.55 -11.39 3.27
N LEU A 45 -11.62 -10.46 3.42
CA LEU A 45 -10.43 -10.66 4.23
C LEU A 45 -9.97 -9.33 4.86
N ALA A 46 -9.44 -9.39 6.08
CA ALA A 46 -8.85 -8.25 6.77
C ALA A 46 -7.33 -8.38 6.86
N CYS A 47 -6.62 -7.29 6.60
CA CYS A 47 -5.16 -7.20 6.76
C CYS A 47 -4.81 -6.23 7.87
N ASP A 48 -4.10 -6.72 8.88
CA ASP A 48 -3.65 -5.93 10.03
C ASP A 48 -2.63 -4.85 9.60
N PHE A 49 -2.70 -3.66 10.19
CA PHE A 49 -1.80 -2.55 9.89
C PHE A 49 -0.34 -2.84 10.20
N THR A 50 -0.01 -3.79 11.07
CA THR A 50 1.36 -4.27 11.27
C THR A 50 1.91 -4.89 9.99
N VAL A 51 1.12 -5.69 9.28
CA VAL A 51 1.50 -6.29 7.99
C VAL A 51 1.60 -5.23 6.91
N VAL A 52 0.67 -4.27 6.89
CA VAL A 52 0.70 -3.14 5.96
C VAL A 52 1.95 -2.28 6.18
N SER A 53 2.34 -2.06 7.43
CA SER A 53 3.52 -1.29 7.79
C SER A 53 4.82 -1.96 7.31
N LEU A 54 4.89 -3.29 7.34
CA LEU A 54 6.01 -4.02 6.72
C LEU A 54 6.11 -3.77 5.21
N MET A 55 4.96 -3.58 4.52
CA MET A 55 4.94 -3.26 3.09
C MET A 55 5.32 -1.81 2.77
N ARG A 56 5.20 -0.89 3.75
CA ARG A 56 5.60 0.53 3.58
C ARG A 56 7.13 0.68 3.52
N GLN A 57 7.89 -0.23 4.13
CA GLN A 57 9.35 -0.21 4.11
C GLN A 57 9.90 -0.63 2.74
N ARG A 58 10.27 0.34 1.90
CA ARG A 58 10.90 0.10 0.59
C ARG A 58 12.40 -0.15 0.66
N GLY A 59 12.81 -1.15 1.45
CA GLY A 59 14.18 -1.63 1.48
C GLY A 59 14.45 -2.67 0.38
N LEU A 60 15.70 -2.77 -0.09
CA LEU A 60 16.16 -3.92 -0.86
C LEU A 60 15.90 -5.20 -0.03
N GLY A 61 15.19 -6.17 -0.62
CA GLY A 61 14.76 -7.39 0.08
C GLY A 61 13.34 -7.34 0.70
N ASN A 62 12.65 -6.20 0.74
CA ASN A 62 11.27 -6.14 1.27
C ASN A 62 10.21 -6.34 0.17
N SER A 63 10.34 -7.43 -0.61
CA SER A 63 9.33 -7.77 -1.61
C SER A 63 8.05 -8.31 -0.95
N SER A 64 6.89 -8.09 -1.59
CA SER A 64 5.61 -8.67 -1.14
C SER A 64 5.67 -10.20 -0.97
N SER A 65 6.47 -10.87 -1.80
CA SER A 65 6.67 -12.32 -1.77
C SER A 65 7.47 -12.75 -0.54
N GLN A 66 8.48 -11.95 -0.15
CA GLN A 66 9.23 -12.19 1.07
C GLN A 66 8.39 -11.95 2.31
N ILE A 67 7.57 -10.89 2.32
CA ILE A 67 6.61 -10.65 3.40
C ILE A 67 5.63 -11.83 3.52
N GLN A 68 5.11 -12.34 2.39
CA GLN A 68 4.25 -13.53 2.41
C GLN A 68 4.95 -14.75 3.04
N ARG A 69 6.22 -15.02 2.69
CA ARG A 69 6.98 -16.14 3.28
C ARG A 69 7.14 -15.99 4.79
N LYS A 70 7.53 -14.79 5.25
CA LYS A 70 7.62 -14.50 6.69
C LYS A 70 6.29 -14.69 7.42
N LEU A 71 5.18 -14.28 6.79
CA LEU A 71 3.85 -14.49 7.34
C LEU A 71 3.49 -15.97 7.40
N GLN A 72 3.83 -16.73 6.35
CA GLN A 72 3.61 -18.17 6.30
C GLN A 72 4.38 -18.88 7.41
N GLU A 73 5.67 -18.60 7.58
CA GLU A 73 6.50 -19.14 8.66
C GLU A 73 5.89 -18.85 10.02
N ARG A 74 5.60 -17.58 10.32
CA ARG A 74 5.00 -17.18 11.60
C ARG A 74 3.65 -17.83 11.86
N HIS A 75 2.79 -17.94 10.83
CA HIS A 75 1.49 -18.60 10.96
C HIS A 75 1.65 -20.11 11.19
N THR A 76 2.61 -20.75 10.51
CA THR A 76 2.94 -22.17 10.70
C THR A 76 3.43 -22.41 12.13
N ASP A 77 4.34 -21.59 12.65
CA ASP A 77 4.87 -21.72 14.02
C ASP A 77 3.76 -21.63 15.07
N VAL A 78 2.90 -20.61 14.97
CA VAL A 78 1.78 -20.42 15.90
C VAL A 78 0.79 -21.59 15.80
N TRP A 79 0.51 -22.08 14.59
CA TRP A 79 -0.37 -23.22 14.40
C TRP A 79 0.22 -24.50 14.98
N LEU A 80 1.51 -24.78 14.76
CA LEU A 80 2.22 -25.92 15.33
C LEU A 80 2.22 -25.86 16.86
N GLN A 81 2.59 -24.73 17.46
CA GLN A 81 2.56 -24.54 18.92
C GLN A 81 1.18 -24.83 19.51
N LYS A 82 0.12 -24.29 18.90
CA LYS A 82 -1.26 -24.55 19.34
C LYS A 82 -1.68 -26.00 19.17
N THR A 83 -1.23 -26.65 18.10
CA THR A 83 -1.53 -28.06 17.80
C THR A 83 -0.84 -28.96 18.82
N VAL A 84 0.44 -28.71 19.13
CA VAL A 84 1.18 -29.43 20.17
C VAL A 84 0.52 -29.25 21.53
N GLN A 85 0.14 -28.04 21.90
CA GLN A 85 -0.57 -27.78 23.16
C GLN A 85 -1.88 -28.57 23.22
N TYR A 86 -2.70 -28.49 22.16
CA TYR A 86 -3.96 -29.22 22.08
C TYR A 86 -3.78 -30.74 22.22
N MET A 87 -2.78 -31.31 21.54
CA MET A 87 -2.48 -32.74 21.63
C MET A 87 -2.00 -33.14 23.03
N THR A 88 -1.18 -32.29 23.67
CA THR A 88 -0.70 -32.51 25.04
C THR A 88 -1.87 -32.52 26.03
N ASP A 89 -2.78 -31.55 25.91
CA ASP A 89 -3.99 -31.46 26.74
C ASP A 89 -4.89 -32.68 26.52
N PHE A 90 -5.05 -33.11 25.26
CA PHE A 90 -5.81 -34.30 24.90
C PHE A 90 -5.21 -35.56 25.51
N ASP A 91 -3.89 -35.75 25.47
CA ASP A 91 -3.21 -36.91 26.05
C ASP A 91 -3.36 -36.95 27.58
N GLY A 92 -3.28 -35.79 28.24
CA GLY A 92 -3.53 -35.66 29.68
C GLY A 92 -4.95 -36.04 30.06
N ILE A 93 -5.94 -35.55 29.32
CA ILE A 93 -7.36 -35.90 29.51
C ILE A 93 -7.58 -37.39 29.25
N ASN A 94 -7.06 -37.93 28.16
CA ASN A 94 -7.20 -39.34 27.83
C ASN A 94 -6.58 -40.26 28.89
N SER A 95 -5.47 -39.83 29.50
CA SER A 95 -4.86 -40.54 30.64
C SER A 95 -5.77 -40.54 31.87
N ALA A 96 -6.42 -39.41 32.18
CA ALA A 96 -7.39 -39.32 33.28
C ALA A 96 -8.66 -40.15 33.01
N VAL A 97 -9.11 -40.25 31.75
CA VAL A 97 -10.20 -41.16 31.34
C VAL A 97 -9.81 -42.63 31.58
N LYS A 98 -8.59 -43.03 31.19
CA LYS A 98 -8.09 -44.40 31.36
C LYS A 98 -8.03 -44.85 32.83
N VAL A 99 -7.71 -43.94 33.75
CA VAL A 99 -7.67 -44.21 35.20
C VAL A 99 -9.06 -44.04 35.85
N GLY A 100 -10.08 -43.65 35.09
CA GLY A 100 -11.46 -43.55 35.58
C GLY A 100 -11.77 -42.26 36.36
N LEU A 101 -10.92 -41.24 36.29
CA LEU A 101 -11.11 -39.96 36.98
C LEU A 101 -12.16 -39.07 36.30
N ILE A 102 -12.34 -39.22 34.99
CA ILE A 102 -13.30 -38.45 34.18
C ILE A 102 -13.99 -39.34 33.14
N ARG A 103 -15.18 -38.93 32.71
CA ARG A 103 -15.95 -39.65 31.68
C ARG A 103 -15.27 -39.53 30.30
N PRO A 104 -15.42 -40.52 29.41
CA PRO A 104 -14.90 -40.44 28.06
C PRO A 104 -15.41 -39.20 27.31
N VAL A 105 -14.50 -38.46 26.69
CA VAL A 105 -14.80 -37.28 25.88
C VAL A 105 -14.23 -37.51 24.47
N CYS A 106 -15.03 -37.24 23.45
CA CYS A 106 -14.58 -37.27 22.06
C CYS A 106 -14.08 -35.87 21.67
N PHE A 107 -12.83 -35.80 21.24
CA PHE A 107 -12.23 -34.56 20.76
C PHE A 107 -12.03 -34.62 19.25
N PRO A 108 -12.38 -33.55 18.51
CA PRO A 108 -12.11 -33.49 17.08
C PRO A 108 -10.61 -33.44 16.81
N SER A 109 -10.18 -33.78 15.60
CA SER A 109 -8.80 -33.55 15.18
C SER A 109 -8.49 -32.04 15.13
N PRO A 110 -7.22 -31.64 15.35
CA PRO A 110 -6.81 -30.25 15.21
C PRO A 110 -7.21 -29.70 13.83
N PRO A 111 -7.82 -28.51 13.74
CA PRO A 111 -8.14 -27.91 12.46
C PRO A 111 -6.88 -27.70 11.61
N ALA A 112 -7.00 -27.94 10.30
CA ALA A 112 -5.92 -27.66 9.36
C ALA A 112 -5.54 -26.17 9.36
N MET A 113 -4.26 -25.87 9.17
CA MET A 113 -3.78 -24.50 9.09
C MET A 113 -4.44 -23.76 7.91
N LEU A 114 -5.01 -22.58 8.19
CA LEU A 114 -5.53 -21.71 7.13
C LEU A 114 -4.39 -21.15 6.27
N PRO A 115 -4.51 -21.19 4.93
CA PRO A 115 -3.45 -20.70 4.06
C PRO A 115 -3.32 -19.17 4.15
N VAL A 116 -2.08 -18.69 4.18
CA VAL A 116 -1.79 -17.25 4.07
C VAL A 116 -2.06 -16.80 2.62
N PRO A 117 -2.68 -15.63 2.38
CA PRO A 117 -2.93 -15.18 1.02
C PRO A 117 -1.66 -14.99 0.22
N LYS A 118 -1.82 -15.06 -1.10
CA LYS A 118 -0.73 -14.83 -2.04
C LYS A 118 -0.25 -13.38 -1.97
N HIS A 119 1.04 -13.18 -2.25
CA HIS A 119 1.66 -11.85 -2.28
C HIS A 119 0.93 -10.82 -3.17
N ARG A 120 0.25 -11.27 -4.24
CA ARG A 120 -0.56 -10.39 -5.10
C ARG A 120 -1.71 -9.72 -4.34
N TRP A 121 -2.32 -10.44 -3.40
CA TRP A 121 -3.36 -9.90 -2.55
C TRP A 121 -2.78 -8.88 -1.55
N LEU A 122 -1.60 -9.14 -0.98
CA LEU A 122 -0.89 -8.16 -0.14
C LEU A 122 -0.62 -6.86 -0.90
N MET A 123 -0.24 -6.94 -2.18
CA MET A 123 -0.07 -5.75 -3.03
C MET A 123 -1.39 -4.99 -3.26
N GLN A 124 -2.53 -5.68 -3.34
CA GLN A 124 -3.84 -5.02 -3.45
C GLN A 124 -4.20 -4.27 -2.16
N VAL A 125 -3.96 -4.89 -1.00
CA VAL A 125 -4.13 -4.25 0.31
C VAL A 125 -3.23 -3.03 0.43
N TYR A 126 -1.96 -3.14 0.02
CA TYR A 126 -1.02 -2.01 0.03
C TYR A 126 -1.48 -0.88 -0.90
N ALA A 127 -2.02 -1.20 -2.08
CA ALA A 127 -2.60 -0.19 -2.95
C ALA A 127 -3.80 0.51 -2.29
N GLN A 128 -4.63 -0.21 -1.56
CA GLN A 128 -5.72 0.40 -0.78
C GLN A 128 -5.16 1.30 0.33
N ASP A 129 -4.16 0.86 1.09
CA ASP A 129 -3.48 1.70 2.10
C ASP A 129 -2.98 3.03 1.52
N VAL A 130 -2.35 2.97 0.34
CA VAL A 130 -1.85 4.16 -0.36
C VAL A 130 -3.00 5.07 -0.80
N LEU A 131 -4.10 4.51 -1.31
CA LEU A 131 -5.27 5.29 -1.70
C LEU A 131 -5.95 5.97 -0.51
N GLN A 132 -5.98 5.33 0.65
CA GLN A 132 -6.57 5.92 1.87
C GLN A 132 -5.76 7.10 2.40
N ARG A 133 -4.46 7.15 2.11
CA ARG A 133 -3.54 8.22 2.51
C ARG A 133 -3.13 9.09 1.32
N LEU A 134 -3.89 9.05 0.23
CA LEU A 134 -3.50 9.70 -1.02
C LEU A 134 -3.34 11.21 -0.84
N ASP A 135 -4.25 11.83 -0.09
CA ASP A 135 -4.20 13.27 0.19
C ASP A 135 -2.99 13.64 1.04
N ASP A 136 -2.67 12.86 2.07
CA ASP A 136 -1.46 13.07 2.89
C ASP A 136 -0.18 12.90 2.08
N ILE A 137 -0.12 11.85 1.23
CA ILE A 137 1.00 11.59 0.34
C ILE A 137 1.14 12.73 -0.67
N LYS A 138 0.03 13.19 -1.24
CA LYS A 138 0.00 14.32 -2.17
C LYS A 138 0.49 15.58 -1.47
N ALA A 139 -0.03 15.90 -0.29
CA ALA A 139 0.38 17.05 0.51
C ALA A 139 1.88 16.99 0.84
N THR A 140 2.38 15.81 1.21
CA THR A 140 3.81 15.57 1.48
C THR A 140 4.67 15.85 0.25
N ILE A 141 4.26 15.37 -0.94
CA ILE A 141 4.97 15.61 -2.20
C ILE A 141 4.89 17.08 -2.62
N THR A 142 3.71 17.70 -2.52
CA THR A 142 3.51 19.09 -2.94
C THR A 142 4.16 20.12 -2.01
N SER A 143 4.50 19.71 -0.79
CA SER A 143 5.28 20.52 0.16
C SER A 143 6.79 20.32 0.04
N GLN A 144 7.28 19.43 -0.84
CA GLN A 144 8.70 19.34 -1.15
C GLN A 144 9.11 20.38 -2.20
N PHE A 145 10.27 20.99 -1.94
CA PHE A 145 10.95 21.94 -2.81
C PHE A 145 12.44 21.56 -2.90
N GLY A 146 13.17 22.22 -3.78
CA GLY A 146 14.59 21.98 -3.96
C GLY A 146 15.24 23.11 -4.75
N ARG A 147 16.52 23.36 -4.48
CA ARG A 147 17.32 24.32 -5.25
C ARG A 147 17.78 23.72 -6.56
N ILE A 148 18.03 22.41 -6.58
CA ILE A 148 18.47 21.68 -7.77
C ILE A 148 17.41 20.63 -8.09
N LEU A 149 16.87 20.70 -9.29
CA LEU A 149 15.90 19.74 -9.77
C LEU A 149 16.55 18.77 -10.74
N LYS A 150 16.18 17.50 -10.64
CA LYS A 150 16.49 16.47 -11.62
C LYS A 150 15.20 15.94 -12.22
N MET A 151 15.07 16.07 -13.52
CA MET A 151 14.01 15.49 -14.33
C MET A 151 14.57 14.27 -15.06
N ASP A 152 13.93 13.12 -14.88
CA ASP A 152 14.26 11.87 -15.56
C ASP A 152 13.00 11.33 -16.24
N SER A 153 13.12 10.99 -17.53
CA SER A 153 12.03 10.45 -18.33
C SER A 153 12.28 8.98 -18.65
N THR A 154 11.52 8.08 -18.02
CA THR A 154 11.65 6.65 -18.27
C THR A 154 10.48 6.13 -19.11
N LYS A 155 10.77 5.46 -20.23
CA LYS A 155 9.78 4.70 -21.00
C LYS A 155 9.18 3.57 -20.15
N LYS A 156 7.86 3.57 -19.97
CA LYS A 156 7.09 2.54 -19.26
C LYS A 156 6.11 1.87 -20.22
N VAL A 157 6.08 0.53 -20.21
CA VAL A 157 5.07 -0.21 -20.96
C VAL A 157 3.82 -0.34 -20.08
N THR A 158 2.80 0.45 -20.38
CA THR A 158 1.53 0.42 -19.64
C THR A 158 0.65 -0.74 -20.09
N ARG A 159 0.77 -1.87 -19.38
CA ARG A 159 -0.15 -3.01 -19.54
C ARG A 159 -1.51 -2.80 -18.87
N LYS A 160 -1.67 -1.77 -18.03
CA LYS A 160 -2.81 -1.58 -17.12
C LYS A 160 -3.74 -0.41 -17.48
N LEU A 161 -3.43 0.37 -18.52
CA LEU A 161 -4.35 1.38 -19.02
C LEU A 161 -5.36 0.71 -19.96
N ALA A 162 -6.65 0.84 -19.67
CA ALA A 162 -7.72 0.37 -20.56
C ALA A 162 -7.93 1.35 -21.72
N GLY A 163 -8.51 0.88 -22.83
CA GLY A 163 -8.79 1.71 -24.01
C GLY A 163 -7.63 1.79 -25.01
N LYS A 164 -7.61 2.83 -25.85
CA LYS A 164 -6.67 2.99 -26.99
C LYS A 164 -5.18 2.98 -26.60
N SER A 165 -4.86 3.17 -25.32
CA SER A 165 -3.49 3.19 -24.80
C SER A 165 -3.02 1.84 -24.20
N LEU A 166 -3.86 0.80 -24.23
CA LEU A 166 -3.47 -0.54 -23.75
C LEU A 166 -2.31 -1.10 -24.59
N GLY A 167 -1.22 -1.47 -23.92
CA GLY A 167 -0.04 -2.03 -24.61
C GLY A 167 0.82 -1.00 -25.36
N THR A 168 0.45 0.29 -25.31
CA THR A 168 1.29 1.37 -25.81
C THR A 168 2.38 1.73 -24.81
N ALA A 169 3.52 2.23 -25.32
CA ALA A 169 4.54 2.83 -24.48
C ALA A 169 4.03 4.18 -23.98
N THR A 170 4.10 4.38 -22.67
CA THR A 170 3.95 5.69 -22.03
C THR A 170 5.29 6.10 -21.43
N TRP A 171 5.41 7.35 -21.04
CA TRP A 171 6.61 7.90 -20.43
C TRP A 171 6.28 8.39 -19.03
N ALA A 172 7.06 7.93 -18.06
CA ALA A 172 6.96 8.42 -16.70
C ALA A 172 8.09 9.43 -16.47
N THR A 173 7.72 10.71 -16.44
CA THR A 173 8.66 11.79 -16.14
C THR A 173 8.58 12.10 -14.65
N ASN A 174 9.70 11.93 -13.95
CA ASN A 174 9.81 12.21 -12.52
C ASN A 174 10.71 13.42 -12.32
N VAL A 175 10.29 14.34 -11.46
CA VAL A 175 11.08 15.46 -10.99
C VAL A 175 11.39 15.24 -9.52
N GLY A 176 12.68 15.22 -9.18
CA GLY A 176 13.16 15.15 -7.81
C GLY A 176 14.10 16.30 -7.45
N ASN A 177 14.32 16.53 -6.16
CA ASN A 177 15.27 17.53 -5.66
C ASN A 177 16.65 16.93 -5.36
N GLU A 178 17.58 17.79 -4.91
CA GLU A 178 18.93 17.43 -4.45
C GLU A 178 18.98 16.40 -3.32
N HIS A 179 17.88 16.24 -2.56
CA HIS A 179 17.77 15.28 -1.46
C HIS A 179 17.20 13.92 -1.91
N GLY A 180 16.94 13.74 -3.21
CA GLY A 180 16.33 12.53 -3.77
C GLY A 180 14.83 12.40 -3.47
N GLN A 181 14.18 13.48 -3.03
CA GLN A 181 12.74 13.51 -2.79
C GLN A 181 12.00 13.82 -4.09
N VAL A 182 10.87 13.13 -4.31
CA VAL A 182 10.02 13.34 -5.48
C VAL A 182 9.16 14.59 -5.27
N ILE A 183 9.17 15.48 -6.25
CA ILE A 183 8.46 16.77 -6.27
C ILE A 183 7.22 16.70 -7.17
N MET A 184 7.33 15.96 -8.28
CA MET A 184 6.26 15.76 -9.26
C MET A 184 6.55 14.51 -10.08
N SER A 185 5.50 13.77 -10.44
CA SER A 185 5.59 12.67 -11.40
C SER A 185 4.39 12.74 -12.34
N VAL A 186 4.65 12.68 -13.65
CA VAL A 186 3.60 12.66 -14.67
C VAL A 186 3.79 11.47 -15.60
N LEU A 187 2.66 10.92 -16.06
CA LEU A 187 2.63 9.87 -17.06
C LEU A 187 2.08 10.45 -18.36
N THR A 188 2.88 10.40 -19.42
CA THR A 188 2.57 11.01 -20.72
C THR A 188 2.52 9.93 -21.81
N ALA A 189 1.82 10.21 -22.91
CA ALA A 189 1.69 9.27 -24.03
C ALA A 189 2.99 9.12 -24.84
N SER A 190 3.84 10.15 -24.86
CA SER A 190 5.15 10.17 -25.50
C SER A 190 6.13 11.01 -24.67
N GLU A 191 7.42 10.85 -24.95
CA GLU A 191 8.48 11.59 -24.27
C GLU A 191 8.30 13.09 -24.49
N GLY A 192 8.43 13.88 -23.43
CA GLY A 192 8.32 15.34 -23.51
C GLY A 192 6.90 15.89 -23.75
N PHE A 193 5.93 15.06 -24.14
CA PHE A 193 4.60 15.51 -24.50
C PHE A 193 3.78 15.95 -23.29
N GLY A 194 3.29 17.20 -23.31
CA GLY A 194 2.45 17.73 -22.23
C GLY A 194 3.21 18.05 -20.94
N LEU A 195 4.54 18.18 -20.97
CA LEU A 195 5.33 18.59 -19.80
C LEU A 195 5.20 20.09 -19.48
N GLY A 196 4.83 20.93 -20.46
CA GLY A 196 4.68 22.37 -20.26
C GLY A 196 3.75 22.77 -19.11
N PRO A 197 2.49 22.28 -19.09
CA PRO A 197 1.59 22.52 -17.96
C PRO A 197 2.11 22.01 -16.62
N MET A 198 2.90 20.92 -16.62
CA MET A 198 3.51 20.39 -15.41
C MET A 198 4.61 21.33 -14.87
N ILE A 199 5.46 21.86 -15.76
CA ILE A 199 6.50 22.83 -15.41
C ILE A 199 5.89 24.14 -14.92
N GLU A 200 4.90 24.67 -15.64
CA GLU A 200 4.18 25.88 -15.24
C GLU A 200 3.54 25.72 -13.85
N GLY A 201 2.87 24.59 -13.62
CA GLY A 201 2.29 24.26 -12.31
C GLY A 201 3.34 24.16 -11.21
N LEU A 202 4.53 23.66 -11.53
CA LEU A 202 5.65 23.57 -10.60
C LEU A 202 6.20 24.96 -10.23
N ILE A 203 6.45 25.82 -11.21
CA ILE A 203 6.95 27.19 -10.97
C ILE A 203 5.92 28.01 -10.18
N LYS A 204 4.64 27.86 -10.54
CA LYS A 204 3.54 28.48 -9.80
C LYS A 204 3.51 28.04 -8.35
N ARG A 205 3.79 26.76 -8.07
CA ARG A 205 3.87 26.22 -6.71
C ARG A 205 5.02 26.83 -5.90
N PHE A 206 6.21 26.95 -6.49
CA PHE A 206 7.36 27.62 -5.86
C PHE A 206 7.03 29.09 -5.55
N THR A 207 6.47 29.79 -6.54
CA THR A 207 6.09 31.21 -6.41
C THR A 207 5.02 31.41 -5.33
N ALA A 208 3.96 30.59 -5.32
CA ALA A 208 2.89 30.68 -4.34
C ALA A 208 3.35 30.37 -2.90
N ALA A 209 4.38 29.53 -2.75
CA ALA A 209 4.99 29.22 -1.45
C ALA A 209 6.05 30.24 -1.00
N ALA A 210 6.29 31.30 -1.79
CA ALA A 210 7.39 32.25 -1.59
C ALA A 210 8.78 31.57 -1.47
N VAL A 211 8.94 30.43 -2.15
CA VAL A 211 10.20 29.68 -2.22
C VAL A 211 10.95 30.13 -3.48
N PRO A 212 12.26 30.44 -3.39
CA PRO A 212 13.07 30.79 -4.56
C PRO A 212 12.98 29.72 -5.64
N ARG A 213 12.90 30.14 -6.90
CA ARG A 213 12.90 29.24 -8.06
C ARG A 213 14.16 28.36 -8.05
N PRO A 214 14.08 27.14 -8.60
CA PRO A 214 15.25 26.26 -8.70
C PRO A 214 16.36 26.91 -9.54
N GLU A 215 17.59 26.81 -9.07
CA GLU A 215 18.78 27.41 -9.71
C GLU A 215 19.28 26.56 -10.88
N VAL A 216 19.10 25.24 -10.78
CA VAL A 216 19.59 24.27 -11.77
C VAL A 216 18.53 23.20 -12.03
N LEU A 217 18.33 22.90 -13.31
CA LEU A 217 17.55 21.75 -13.77
C LEU A 217 18.43 20.80 -14.58
N TYR A 218 18.57 19.57 -14.09
CA TYR A 218 19.16 18.46 -14.81
C TYR A 218 18.07 17.71 -15.57
N VAL A 219 18.26 17.45 -16.86
CA VAL A 219 17.36 16.62 -17.66
C VAL A 219 18.15 15.43 -18.20
N ASP A 220 17.80 14.22 -17.77
CA ASP A 220 18.48 12.97 -18.13
C ASP A 220 20.02 13.02 -18.01
N ARG A 221 20.76 12.95 -19.13
CA ARG A 221 22.24 12.98 -19.17
C ARG A 221 22.83 14.36 -19.42
N ASP A 222 22.00 15.35 -19.76
CA ASP A 222 22.48 16.65 -20.19
C ASP A 222 22.30 17.69 -19.07
N CYS A 223 23.44 18.08 -18.50
CA CYS A 223 23.53 19.26 -17.65
C CYS A 223 23.83 20.45 -18.55
N CYS A 224 22.95 21.45 -18.61
CA CYS A 224 23.19 22.76 -19.24
C CYS A 224 23.07 22.89 -20.77
N GLY A 225 22.38 21.98 -21.48
CA GLY A 225 21.99 22.24 -22.87
C GLY A 225 20.97 23.39 -22.99
N ASN A 226 20.95 24.10 -24.13
CA ASN A 226 19.93 25.12 -24.47
C ASN A 226 18.60 24.43 -24.85
N SER A 227 18.11 23.56 -23.97
CA SER A 227 16.92 22.75 -24.21
C SER A 227 15.68 23.61 -24.05
N LEU A 228 14.66 23.32 -24.87
CA LEU A 228 13.38 24.00 -24.82
C LEU A 228 12.74 23.90 -23.42
N LEU A 229 13.03 22.80 -22.70
CA LEU A 229 12.59 22.57 -21.32
C LEU A 229 13.25 23.52 -20.31
N ARG A 230 14.54 23.87 -20.46
CA ARG A 230 15.20 24.82 -19.56
C ARG A 230 14.56 26.21 -19.63
N ARG A 231 14.24 26.69 -20.84
CA ARG A 231 13.53 27.97 -21.05
C ARG A 231 12.14 28.00 -20.42
N MET A 232 11.53 26.85 -20.16
CA MET A 232 10.23 26.79 -19.47
C MET A 232 10.36 26.99 -17.97
N PHE A 233 11.56 26.88 -17.39
CA PHE A 233 11.85 27.11 -15.96
C PHE A 233 12.36 28.52 -15.64
N GLU A 234 12.76 29.30 -16.66
CA GLU A 234 13.10 30.72 -16.59
C GLU A 234 11.83 31.59 -16.56
#